data_AF-A0A2T1NGF1-F1
#
_entry.id   AF-A0A2T1NGF1-F1
#
_cell.length_a   1.000
_cell.length_b   1.000
_cell.length_c   1.000
_cell.angle_alpha   90.00
_cell.angle_beta   90.00
_cell.angle_gamma   90.00
#
_symmetry.space_group_name_H-M   'P 1'
#
loop_
_entity.id
_entity.type
_entity.pdbx_description
1 polymer ?
#
loop_
_entity_poly.entity_id
_entity_poly.type
_entity_poly.pdbx_seq_one_letter_code
_entity_poly.pdbx_strand_id
1 'polypeptide(L)'
;MKNATEIMKKKYLILIIKFSIISIFVITVTRAIILTSMFWEVNIESGFKLESILKIIERTSYYVPSLILIIPLVGVFFNKKIGWVLIQSYFYFLITNLTFRIKYYDFNDKTKILLNFVGFLLIMLIIILMNKNKISDQVYGIRKLELIKKNIIASVIGIMITITLALSKI
;
A
#
# COMPACT_ATOMS: atom_id res chain seq x y z
N MET A 1 10.17 21.51 28.04
CA MET A 1 8.93 21.49 27.21
C MET A 1 9.14 21.21 25.72
N LYS A 2 10.11 21.84 25.03
CA LYS A 2 10.35 21.68 23.56
C LYS A 2 10.43 20.22 23.08
N ASN A 3 11.06 19.33 23.86
CA ASN A 3 11.21 17.91 23.52
C ASN A 3 9.88 17.12 23.56
N ALA A 4 8.98 17.42 24.50
CA ALA A 4 7.70 16.71 24.62
C ALA A 4 6.76 17.03 23.44
N THR A 5 6.67 18.31 23.07
CA THR A 5 5.88 18.77 21.92
C THR A 5 6.40 18.17 20.61
N GLU A 6 7.72 18.08 20.46
CA GLU A 6 8.36 17.45 19.31
C GLU A 6 8.12 15.95 19.20
N ILE A 7 8.01 15.25 20.32
CA ILE A 7 7.69 13.82 20.36
C ILE A 7 6.21 13.63 20.00
N MET A 8 5.33 14.48 20.54
CA MET A 8 3.88 14.43 20.21
C MET A 8 3.63 14.64 18.72
N LYS A 9 4.23 15.67 18.09
CA LYS A 9 4.08 15.92 16.65
C LYS A 9 4.43 14.71 15.79
N LYS A 10 5.46 13.94 16.17
CA LYS A 10 5.89 12.74 15.42
C LYS A 10 4.95 11.57 15.60
N LYS A 11 4.41 11.37 16.80
CA LYS A 11 3.36 10.38 17.05
C LYS A 11 2.12 10.66 16.20
N TYR A 12 1.70 11.93 16.11
CA TYR A 12 0.60 12.33 15.23
C TYR A 12 0.90 12.07 13.76
N LEU A 13 2.12 12.35 13.30
CA LEU A 13 2.50 12.09 11.91
C LEU A 13 2.40 10.60 11.54
N ILE A 14 2.83 9.70 12.43
CA ILE A 14 2.68 8.26 12.23
C ILE A 14 1.21 7.85 12.30
N LEU A 15 0.43 8.44 13.21
CA LEU A 15 -0.99 8.19 13.31
C LEU A 15 -1.70 8.54 11.99
N ILE A 16 -1.33 9.66 11.35
CA ILE A 16 -1.87 10.06 10.05
C ILE A 16 -1.54 9.03 8.96
N ILE A 17 -0.30 8.51 8.92
CA ILE A 17 0.10 7.46 7.96
C ILE A 17 -0.70 6.17 8.20
N LYS A 18 -0.88 5.79 9.47
CA LYS A 18 -1.65 4.59 9.83
C LYS A 18 -3.12 4.73 9.44
N PHE A 19 -3.70 5.89 9.72
CA PHE A 19 -5.07 6.20 9.37
C PHE A 19 -5.27 6.24 7.86
N SER A 20 -4.32 6.80 7.10
CA SER A 20 -4.41 6.81 5.63
C SER A 20 -4.38 5.40 5.05
N ILE A 21 -3.55 4.49 5.59
CA ILE A 21 -3.53 3.07 5.18
C ILE A 21 -4.90 2.41 5.44
N ILE A 22 -5.49 2.62 6.63
CA ILE A 22 -6.81 2.06 6.97
C ILE A 22 -7.89 2.62 6.03
N SER A 23 -7.90 3.93 5.80
CA SER A 23 -8.87 4.58 4.90
C SER A 23 -8.75 4.07 3.47
N ILE A 24 -7.52 3.93 2.95
CA ILE A 24 -7.27 3.37 1.61
C ILE A 24 -7.74 1.91 1.55
N PHE A 25 -7.53 1.11 2.60
CA PHE A 25 -8.04 -0.26 2.66
C PHE A 25 -9.57 -0.30 2.59
N VAL A 26 -10.27 0.51 3.38
CA VAL A 26 -11.75 0.57 3.34
C VAL A 26 -12.23 0.99 1.95
N ILE A 27 -11.65 2.04 1.36
CA ILE A 27 -12.04 2.52 0.02
C ILE A 27 -11.83 1.43 -1.04
N THR A 28 -10.71 0.70 -1.00
CA THR A 28 -10.39 -0.35 -1.97
C THR A 28 -11.30 -1.56 -1.84
N VAL A 29 -11.64 -1.98 -0.61
CA VAL A 29 -12.62 -3.03 -0.35
C VAL A 29 -14.00 -2.62 -0.85
N THR A 30 -14.47 -1.41 -0.51
CA THR A 30 -15.77 -0.91 -0.98
C THR A 30 -15.83 -0.85 -2.50
N ARG A 31 -14.76 -0.38 -3.15
CA ARG A 31 -14.67 -0.38 -4.62
C ARG A 31 -14.74 -1.79 -5.19
N ALA A 32 -14.06 -2.77 -4.60
CA ALA A 32 -14.10 -4.16 -5.06
C ALA A 32 -15.51 -4.75 -4.94
N ILE A 33 -16.22 -4.45 -3.86
CA ILE A 33 -17.62 -4.86 -3.65
C ILE A 33 -18.53 -4.25 -4.73
N ILE A 34 -18.41 -2.94 -4.99
CA ILE A 34 -19.20 -2.25 -6.03
C ILE A 34 -18.93 -2.83 -7.42
N LEU A 35 -17.67 -3.07 -7.78
CA LEU A 35 -17.32 -3.67 -9.07
C LEU A 35 -17.86 -5.10 -9.19
N THR A 36 -17.84 -5.85 -8.09
CA THR A 36 -18.41 -7.21 -8.03
C THR A 36 -19.93 -7.17 -8.19
N SER A 37 -20.62 -6.22 -7.57
CA SER A 37 -22.08 -6.09 -7.70
C SER A 37 -22.49 -5.70 -9.12
N MET A 38 -21.79 -4.74 -9.74
CA MET A 38 -22.01 -4.37 -11.14
C MET A 38 -21.77 -5.57 -12.08
N PHE A 39 -20.69 -6.33 -11.85
CA PHE A 39 -20.40 -7.53 -12.63
C PHE A 39 -21.51 -8.58 -12.45
N TRP A 40 -22.06 -8.70 -11.25
CA TRP A 40 -23.15 -9.63 -10.94
C TRP A 40 -24.45 -9.25 -11.65
N GLU A 41 -24.85 -7.98 -11.58
CA GLU A 41 -26.05 -7.45 -12.24
C GLU A 41 -26.03 -7.67 -13.76
N VAL A 42 -24.84 -7.65 -14.36
CA VAL A 42 -24.66 -7.80 -15.81
C VAL A 42 -24.57 -9.27 -16.25
N ASN A 43 -24.10 -10.19 -15.39
CA ASN A 43 -23.69 -11.54 -15.84
C ASN A 43 -24.49 -12.72 -15.26
N ILE A 44 -25.33 -12.55 -14.22
CA ILE A 44 -25.93 -13.72 -13.54
C ILE A 44 -27.40 -13.48 -13.08
N GLU A 45 -28.34 -14.26 -13.63
CA GLU A 45 -29.74 -14.40 -13.16
C GLU A 45 -29.90 -15.28 -11.89
N SER A 46 -28.87 -16.04 -11.50
CA SER A 46 -28.94 -17.00 -10.39
C SER A 46 -28.38 -16.44 -9.08
N GLY A 47 -29.09 -16.62 -7.97
CA GLY A 47 -28.86 -15.97 -6.66
C GLY A 47 -27.49 -16.15 -5.99
N PHE A 48 -27.32 -15.39 -4.90
CA PHE A 48 -26.07 -15.19 -4.14
C PHE A 48 -25.53 -16.51 -3.53
N LYS A 49 -24.59 -17.17 -4.21
CA LYS A 49 -23.87 -18.35 -3.69
C LYS A 49 -22.38 -18.04 -3.52
N LEU A 50 -21.80 -18.53 -2.42
CA LEU A 50 -20.39 -18.33 -2.07
C LEU A 50 -19.43 -18.86 -3.16
N GLU A 51 -19.82 -19.94 -3.85
CA GLU A 51 -19.09 -20.50 -4.99
C GLU A 51 -18.99 -19.52 -6.18
N SER A 52 -20.03 -18.72 -6.41
CA SER A 52 -20.04 -17.72 -7.47
C SER A 52 -19.16 -16.52 -7.13
N ILE A 53 -19.06 -16.16 -5.84
CA ILE A 53 -18.12 -15.13 -5.37
C ILE A 53 -16.68 -15.59 -5.60
N LEU A 54 -16.36 -16.85 -5.29
CA LEU A 54 -15.03 -17.42 -5.54
C LEU A 54 -14.70 -17.42 -7.03
N LYS A 55 -15.63 -17.82 -7.90
CA LYS A 55 -15.45 -17.76 -9.37
C LYS A 55 -15.23 -16.33 -9.87
N ILE A 56 -15.85 -15.32 -9.27
CA ILE A 56 -15.60 -13.92 -9.64
C ILE A 56 -14.23 -13.46 -9.15
N ILE A 57 -13.83 -13.83 -7.94
CA ILE A 57 -12.47 -13.53 -7.43
C ILE A 57 -11.40 -14.19 -8.30
N GLU A 58 -11.63 -15.41 -8.78
CA GLU A 58 -10.71 -16.11 -9.69
C GLU A 58 -10.68 -15.50 -11.09
N ARG A 59 -11.81 -14.99 -11.58
CA ARG A 59 -11.93 -14.44 -12.94
C ARG A 59 -11.63 -12.94 -13.03
N THR A 60 -11.65 -12.22 -11.91
CA THR A 60 -11.52 -10.76 -11.88
C THR A 60 -10.46 -10.30 -10.88
N SER A 61 -9.67 -9.30 -11.29
CA SER A 61 -8.63 -8.71 -10.45
C SER A 61 -9.15 -7.71 -9.40
N TYR A 62 -10.48 -7.68 -9.12
CA TYR A 62 -11.09 -6.59 -8.35
C TYR A 62 -10.62 -6.52 -6.89
N TYR A 63 -10.38 -7.68 -6.26
CA TYR A 63 -9.94 -7.76 -4.86
C TYR A 63 -8.43 -7.70 -4.67
N VAL A 64 -7.65 -7.78 -5.73
CA VAL A 64 -6.18 -7.85 -5.68
C VAL A 64 -5.56 -6.64 -4.97
N PRO A 65 -5.98 -5.38 -5.23
CA PRO A 65 -5.50 -4.23 -4.47
C PRO A 65 -5.75 -4.35 -2.96
N SER A 66 -6.94 -4.82 -2.58
CA SER A 66 -7.34 -4.98 -1.17
C SER A 66 -6.54 -6.08 -0.48
N LEU A 67 -6.27 -7.20 -1.18
CA LEU A 67 -5.44 -8.29 -0.67
C LEU A 67 -4.00 -7.84 -0.39
N ILE A 68 -3.41 -7.05 -1.28
CA ILE A 68 -2.06 -6.50 -1.07
C ILE A 68 -2.04 -5.52 0.12
N LEU A 69 -3.10 -4.72 0.27
CA LEU A 69 -3.26 -3.77 1.37
C LEU A 69 -3.39 -4.44 2.75
N ILE A 70 -3.62 -5.75 2.83
CA ILE A 70 -3.55 -6.49 4.10
C ILE A 70 -2.14 -6.38 4.71
N ILE A 71 -1.09 -6.38 3.89
CA ILE A 71 0.31 -6.31 4.35
C ILE A 71 0.56 -5.05 5.20
N PRO A 72 0.36 -3.81 4.69
CA PRO A 72 0.54 -2.61 5.50
C PRO A 72 -0.52 -2.51 6.60
N LEU A 73 -1.75 -3.00 6.39
CA LEU A 73 -2.81 -2.97 7.40
C LEU A 73 -2.43 -3.76 8.66
N VAL A 74 -1.89 -4.97 8.49
CA VAL A 74 -1.32 -5.75 9.60
C VAL A 74 -0.19 -4.96 10.25
N GLY A 75 0.69 -4.34 9.45
CA GLY A 75 1.79 -3.50 9.93
C GLY A 75 1.34 -2.31 10.80
N VAL A 76 0.18 -1.71 10.51
CA VAL A 76 -0.39 -0.59 11.28
C VAL A 76 -0.60 -0.94 12.75
N PHE A 77 -0.96 -2.19 13.06
CA PHE A 77 -1.21 -2.62 14.44
C PHE A 77 0.09 -2.97 15.22
N PHE A 78 1.23 -3.11 14.55
CA PHE A 78 2.50 -3.46 15.19
C PHE A 78 3.45 -2.25 15.33
N ASN A 79 3.62 -1.74 16.55
CA ASN A 79 4.64 -0.73 16.89
C ASN A 79 6.02 -1.35 17.13
N LYS A 80 6.46 -2.23 16.24
CA LYS A 80 7.76 -2.91 16.32
C LYS A 80 8.44 -2.90 14.95
N LYS A 81 9.72 -3.31 14.91
CA LYS A 81 10.51 -3.44 13.67
C LYS A 81 9.73 -4.12 12.53
N ILE A 82 8.93 -5.15 12.84
CA ILE A 82 8.14 -5.87 11.84
C ILE A 82 7.04 -5.00 11.21
N GLY A 83 6.29 -4.23 12.01
CA GLY A 83 5.23 -3.37 11.48
C GLY A 83 5.78 -2.26 10.59
N TRP A 84 6.95 -1.73 10.95
CA TRP A 84 7.66 -0.78 10.10
C TRP A 84 8.05 -1.40 8.74
N VAL A 85 8.58 -2.63 8.73
CA VAL A 85 8.97 -3.34 7.50
C VAL A 85 7.74 -3.60 6.62
N LEU A 86 6.63 -4.04 7.20
CA LEU A 86 5.38 -4.29 6.47
C LEU A 86 4.85 -3.02 5.80
N ILE A 87 4.77 -1.92 6.56
CA ILE A 87 4.31 -0.63 6.01
C ILE A 87 5.27 -0.12 4.91
N GLN A 88 6.58 -0.15 5.15
CA GLN A 88 7.55 0.30 4.14
C GLN A 88 7.54 -0.57 2.89
N SER A 89 7.39 -1.89 3.04
CA SER A 89 7.35 -2.81 1.90
C SER A 89 6.19 -2.50 0.96
N TYR A 90 5.05 -2.08 1.51
CA TYR A 90 3.92 -1.62 0.72
C TYR A 90 4.22 -0.33 -0.05
N PHE A 91 4.88 0.65 0.56
CA PHE A 91 5.25 1.88 -0.14
C PHE A 91 6.30 1.63 -1.22
N TYR A 92 7.25 0.72 -0.99
CA TYR A 92 8.17 0.28 -2.03
C TYR A 92 7.44 -0.44 -3.17
N PHE A 93 6.49 -1.33 -2.85
CA PHE A 93 5.61 -1.95 -3.84
C PHE A 93 4.86 -0.92 -4.69
N LEU A 94 4.31 0.15 -4.06
CA LEU A 94 3.60 1.19 -4.80
C LEU A 94 4.52 1.93 -5.77
N ILE A 95 5.75 2.24 -5.37
CA ILE A 95 6.75 2.86 -6.26
C ILE A 95 7.02 1.94 -7.45
N THR A 96 7.35 0.68 -7.20
CA THR A 96 7.75 -0.26 -8.26
C THR A 96 6.58 -0.57 -9.19
N ASN A 97 5.36 -0.65 -8.66
CA ASN A 97 4.15 -0.83 -9.47
C ASN A 97 3.82 0.42 -10.32
N LEU A 98 4.00 1.63 -9.80
CA LEU A 98 3.86 2.85 -10.59
C LEU A 98 4.89 2.89 -11.74
N THR A 99 6.16 2.59 -11.44
CA THR A 99 7.21 2.54 -12.45
C THR A 99 6.93 1.48 -13.51
N PHE A 100 6.44 0.30 -13.12
CA PHE A 100 6.11 -0.77 -14.05
C PHE A 100 4.94 -0.39 -14.97
N ARG A 101 3.91 0.28 -14.43
CA ARG A 101 2.75 0.73 -15.21
C ARG A 101 3.11 1.77 -16.27
N ILE A 102 4.13 2.62 -16.04
CA ILE A 102 4.60 3.61 -17.04
C ILE A 102 4.91 2.96 -18.39
N LYS A 103 5.38 1.71 -18.42
CA LYS A 103 5.63 0.96 -19.67
C LYS A 103 4.39 0.84 -20.57
N TYR A 104 3.21 0.87 -19.97
CA TYR A 104 1.91 0.70 -20.66
C TYR A 104 1.13 2.02 -20.77
N TYR A 105 1.70 3.15 -20.33
CA TYR A 105 1.04 4.44 -20.51
C TYR A 105 1.26 4.96 -21.93
N ASP A 106 0.19 5.45 -22.54
CA ASP A 106 0.29 6.36 -23.67
C ASP A 106 0.78 7.72 -23.14
N PHE A 107 1.98 8.12 -23.58
CA PHE A 107 2.61 9.38 -23.16
C PHE A 107 1.87 10.64 -23.65
N ASN A 108 0.84 10.48 -24.49
CA ASN A 108 0.01 11.60 -24.95
C ASN A 108 -0.97 12.11 -23.88
N ASP A 109 -1.33 11.29 -22.88
CA ASP A 109 -2.24 11.70 -21.81
C ASP A 109 -1.49 12.41 -20.67
N LYS A 110 -1.32 13.73 -20.81
CA LYS A 110 -0.62 14.58 -19.84
C LYS A 110 -1.21 14.50 -18.43
N THR A 111 -2.52 14.30 -18.30
CA THR A 111 -3.21 14.21 -17.00
C THR A 111 -2.77 12.95 -16.25
N LYS A 112 -2.71 11.82 -16.96
CA LYS A 112 -2.25 10.54 -16.41
C LYS A 112 -0.78 10.59 -15.96
N ILE A 113 0.08 11.25 -16.74
CA ILE A 113 1.50 11.44 -16.39
C ILE A 113 1.62 12.29 -15.12
N LEU A 114 0.91 13.43 -15.07
CA LEU A 114 0.94 14.32 -13.91
C LEU A 114 0.47 13.60 -12.63
N LEU A 115 -0.61 12.82 -12.72
CA LEU A 115 -1.14 12.06 -11.58
C LEU A 115 -0.12 11.03 -11.07
N ASN A 116 0.54 10.30 -11.97
CA ASN A 116 1.59 9.34 -11.59
C ASN A 116 2.78 10.04 -10.92
N PHE A 117 3.22 11.17 -11.45
CA PHE A 117 4.33 11.93 -10.89
C PHE A 117 4.01 12.45 -9.48
N VAL A 118 2.83 13.04 -9.29
CA VAL A 118 2.36 13.51 -7.97
C VAL A 118 2.23 12.33 -7.00
N GLY A 119 1.68 11.20 -7.45
CA GLY A 119 1.58 9.97 -6.66
C GLY A 119 2.94 9.46 -6.20
N PHE A 120 3.92 9.41 -7.11
CA PHE A 120 5.29 9.02 -6.79
C PHE A 120 5.93 9.93 -5.73
N LEU A 121 5.78 11.26 -5.87
CA LEU A 121 6.29 12.22 -4.88
C LEU A 121 5.67 12.04 -3.50
N LEU A 122 4.35 11.81 -3.44
CA LEU A 122 3.65 11.56 -2.17
C LEU A 122 4.15 10.29 -1.49
N ILE A 123 4.36 9.20 -2.24
CA ILE A 123 4.89 7.96 -1.68
C ILE A 123 6.32 8.15 -1.15
N MET A 124 7.18 8.82 -1.94
CA MET A 124 8.55 9.15 -1.51
C MET A 124 8.56 9.97 -0.23
N LEU A 125 7.66 10.95 -0.10
CA LEU A 125 7.52 11.74 1.12
C LEU A 125 7.20 10.85 2.33
N ILE A 126 6.29 9.89 2.20
CA ILE A 126 5.93 8.98 3.29
C ILE A 126 7.14 8.11 3.70
N ILE A 127 7.88 7.55 2.74
CA ILE A 127 9.08 6.74 3.01
C ILE A 127 10.12 7.58 3.77
N ILE A 128 10.39 8.81 3.32
CA ILE A 128 11.33 9.73 3.97
C ILE A 128 10.89 10.05 5.40
N LEU A 129 9.60 10.31 5.61
CA LEU A 129 9.05 10.59 6.94
C LEU A 129 9.23 9.40 7.88
N MET A 130 8.93 8.19 7.42
CA MET A 130 9.10 6.96 8.21
C MET A 130 10.56 6.59 8.48
N ASN A 131 11.49 7.05 7.62
CA ASN A 131 12.93 6.87 7.78
C ASN A 131 13.60 7.89 8.70
N LYS A 132 12.89 8.91 9.20
CA LYS A 132 13.46 9.84 10.17
C LYS A 132 13.86 9.07 11.44
N ASN A 133 15.11 9.19 11.87
CA ASN A 133 15.65 8.50 13.06
C ASN A 133 14.74 8.60 14.29
N LYS A 134 14.15 9.77 14.54
CA LYS A 134 13.24 9.96 15.68
C LYS A 134 11.97 9.12 15.57
N ILE A 135 11.51 8.78 14.37
CA ILE A 135 10.35 7.89 14.13
C ILE A 135 10.78 6.42 14.17
N SER A 136 11.80 6.07 13.39
CA SER A 136 12.26 4.68 13.29
C SER A 136 12.76 4.13 14.62
N ASP A 137 13.50 4.92 15.39
CA ASP A 137 14.04 4.52 16.69
C ASP A 137 12.97 4.58 17.79
N GLN A 138 12.30 5.72 17.98
CA GLN A 138 11.40 5.91 19.13
C GLN A 138 10.06 5.16 19.04
N VAL A 139 9.58 4.85 17.82
CA VAL A 139 8.29 4.17 17.63
C VAL A 139 8.44 2.72 17.23
N TYR A 140 9.49 2.38 16.49
CA TYR A 140 9.69 1.02 15.98
C TYR A 140 10.95 0.33 16.51
N GLY A 141 11.78 1.03 17.29
CA GLY A 141 12.99 0.48 17.90
C GLY A 141 14.12 0.20 16.92
N ILE A 142 14.15 0.86 15.76
CA ILE A 142 15.14 0.65 14.70
C ILE A 142 16.24 1.71 14.80
N ARG A 143 17.42 1.28 15.23
CA ARG A 143 18.63 2.12 15.27
C ARG A 143 19.06 2.52 13.85
N LYS A 144 19.76 3.66 13.73
CA LYS A 144 20.22 4.22 12.44
C LYS A 144 21.00 3.21 11.57
N LEU A 145 21.87 2.40 12.17
CA LEU A 145 22.65 1.38 11.45
C LEU A 145 21.79 0.23 10.92
N GLU A 146 20.76 -0.17 11.69
CA GLU A 146 19.83 -1.23 11.28
C GLU A 146 18.82 -0.73 10.24
N LEU A 147 18.57 0.58 10.17
CA LEU A 147 17.58 1.20 9.29
C LEU A 147 17.84 0.90 7.82
N ILE A 148 19.11 0.92 7.38
CA ILE A 148 19.49 0.61 6.00
C ILE A 148 19.14 -0.85 5.68
N LYS A 149 19.52 -1.79 6.55
CA LYS A 149 19.21 -3.21 6.39
C LYS A 149 17.69 -3.44 6.33
N LYS A 150 16.91 -2.75 7.16
CA LYS A 150 15.46 -2.87 7.17
C LYS A 150 14.81 -2.26 5.93
N ASN A 151 15.32 -1.14 5.41
CA ASN A 151 14.88 -0.58 4.14
C ASN A 151 15.14 -1.53 2.97
N ILE A 152 16.32 -2.17 2.91
CA ILE A 152 16.64 -3.16 1.88
C ILE A 152 15.67 -4.36 1.95
N ILE A 153 15.40 -4.88 3.14
CA ILE A 153 14.44 -5.97 3.30
C ILE A 153 13.04 -5.55 2.84
N ALA A 154 12.58 -4.37 3.25
CA ALA A 154 11.28 -3.85 2.86
C ALA A 154 11.19 -3.62 1.34
N SER A 155 12.24 -3.09 0.71
CA SER A 155 12.26 -2.85 -0.73
C SER A 155 12.25 -4.16 -1.52
N VAL A 156 13.01 -5.17 -1.10
CA VAL A 156 13.00 -6.50 -1.71
C VAL A 156 11.59 -7.11 -1.65
N ILE A 157 10.93 -7.06 -0.49
CA ILE A 157 9.55 -7.56 -0.35
C ILE A 157 8.61 -6.80 -1.31
N GLY A 158 8.69 -5.47 -1.35
CA GLY A 158 7.86 -4.64 -2.22
C GLY A 158 8.04 -4.97 -3.71
N ILE A 159 9.29 -5.08 -4.16
CA ILE A 159 9.64 -5.46 -5.53
C ILE A 159 9.11 -6.86 -5.86
N MET A 160 9.27 -7.82 -4.96
CA MET A 160 8.79 -9.19 -5.18
C MET A 160 7.28 -9.22 -5.38
N ILE A 161 6.51 -8.45 -4.60
CA ILE A 161 5.06 -8.33 -4.80
C ILE A 161 4.76 -7.79 -6.21
N THR A 162 5.46 -6.74 -6.65
CA THR A 162 5.27 -6.20 -8.02
C THR A 162 5.57 -7.24 -9.09
N ILE A 163 6.66 -8.01 -8.95
CA ILE A 163 7.04 -9.06 -9.91
C ILE A 163 5.96 -10.15 -9.94
N THR A 164 5.50 -10.62 -8.78
CA THR A 164 4.44 -11.63 -8.70
C THR A 164 3.17 -11.16 -9.39
N LEU A 165 2.76 -9.91 -9.16
CA LEU A 165 1.59 -9.34 -9.85
C LEU A 165 1.79 -9.25 -11.36
N ALA A 166 2.94 -8.73 -11.80
CA ALA A 166 3.26 -8.61 -13.22
C ALA A 166 3.24 -9.97 -13.94
N LEU A 167 3.73 -11.03 -13.29
CA LEU A 167 3.73 -12.39 -13.83
C LEU A 167 2.35 -13.04 -13.80
N SER A 168 1.52 -12.71 -12.83
CA SER A 168 0.17 -13.28 -12.71
C SER A 168 -0.79 -12.86 -13.83
N LYS A 169 -0.41 -11.92 -14.70
CA LYS A 169 -1.27 -11.34 -15.76
C LYS A 169 -2.63 -10.82 -15.24
N ILE A 170 -2.67 -10.46 -13.97
CA ILE A 170 -3.80 -9.88 -13.24
C ILE A 170 -3.78 -8.36 -13.36
#